data_AF-A0A225UK25-F1
#
_entry.id   AF-A0A225UK25-F1
#
_cell.length_a   1.000
_cell.length_b   1.000
_cell.length_c   1.000
_cell.angle_alpha   90.00
_cell.angle_beta   90.00
_cell.angle_gamma   90.00
#
_symmetry.space_group_name_H-M   'P 1'
#
loop_
_entity.id
_entity.type
_entity.pdbx_description
1 polymer ?
#
loop_
_entity_poly.entity_id
_entity_poly.type
_entity_poly.pdbx_seq_one_letter_code
_entity_poly.pdbx_strand_id
1 'polypeptide(L)' 'MNVRQGPGEVGVKLADGKAHRVVRREVSLSYTFDGFRSNDDFLVIEINYAFDCILGIPWRARYQPEID' A
#
# COMPACT_ATOMS: atom_id res chain seq x y z
N MET A 1 13.36 7.35 0.74
CA MET A 1 12.61 6.29 0.04
C MET A 1 12.96 6.34 -1.43
N ASN A 2 13.28 5.20 -2.06
CA ASN A 2 13.45 5.14 -3.51
C ASN A 2 12.15 4.58 -4.12
N VAL A 3 11.48 5.38 -4.94
CA VAL A 3 10.25 4.98 -5.62
C VAL A 3 10.63 4.39 -6.97
N ARG A 4 10.26 3.13 -7.20
CA ARG A 4 10.49 2.40 -8.45
C ARG A 4 9.24 2.46 -9.32
N GLN A 5 9.41 2.69 -10.61
CA GLN A 5 8.30 2.62 -11.55
C GLN A 5 8.10 1.16 -12.00
N GLY A 6 6.88 0.65 -11.82
CA GLY A 6 6.49 -0.68 -12.27
C GLY A 6 5.87 -0.65 -13.67
N PRO A 7 5.72 -1.82 -14.32
CA PRO A 7 5.08 -1.89 -15.62
C PRO A 7 3.56 -1.66 -15.51
N GLY A 8 3.04 -0.86 -16.44
CA GLY A 8 1.60 -0.64 -16.62
C GLY A 8 0.97 0.37 -15.65
N GLU A 9 -0.36 0.46 -15.75
CA GLU A 9 -1.20 1.26 -14.87
C GLU A 9 -1.93 0.37 -13.88
N VAL A 10 -2.22 0.92 -12.70
CA VAL A 10 -3.06 0.28 -11.69
C VAL A 10 -4.36 1.06 -11.57
N GLY A 11 -5.48 0.34 -11.54
CA GLY A 11 -6.79 0.90 -11.22
C GLY A 11 -7.07 0.77 -9.72
N VAL A 12 -7.35 1.89 -9.04
CA VAL A 12 -7.70 1.93 -7.63
C VAL A 12 -9.04 2.63 -7.46
N LYS A 13 -10.02 1.96 -6.84
CA LYS A 13 -11.29 2.57 -6.45
C LYS A 13 -11.18 3.03 -5.00
N LEU A 14 -11.35 4.32 -4.75
CA LEU A 14 -11.30 4.90 -3.41
C LEU A 14 -12.73 5.06 -2.85
N ALA A 15 -12.82 5.50 -1.59
CA ALA A 15 -14.11 5.71 -0.91
C ALA A 15 -14.99 6.78 -1.57
N ASP A 16 -14.42 7.64 -2.42
CA ASP A 16 -15.15 8.59 -3.27
C ASP A 16 -15.98 7.90 -4.38
N GLY A 17 -15.87 6.57 -4.51
CA GLY A 17 -16.55 5.76 -5.52
C GLY A 17 -15.93 5.89 -6.91
N LYS A 18 -14.89 6.72 -7.08
CA LYS A 18 -14.22 6.95 -8.35
C LYS A 18 -13.08 5.95 -8.53
N ALA A 19 -13.00 5.40 -9.75
CA ALA A 19 -11.84 4.65 -10.17
C ALA A 19 -10.76 5.61 -10.65
N HIS A 20 -9.59 5.54 -10.02
CA HIS A 20 -8.38 6.27 -10.39
C HIS A 20 -7.45 5.32 -11.12
N ARG A 21 -6.98 5.72 -12.30
CA ARG A 21 -5.91 5.01 -13.02
C ARG A 21 -4.62 5.76 -12.78
N VAL A 22 -3.64 5.07 -12.21
CA VAL A 22 -2.36 5.67 -11.86
C VAL A 22 -1.22 4.84 -12.42
N VAL A 23 -0.13 5.51 -12.78
CA VAL A 23 1.09 4.84 -13.18
C VAL A 23 1.60 4.01 -12.00
N ARG A 24 1.92 2.73 -12.24
CA ARG A 24 2.39 1.85 -11.18
C ARG A 24 3.70 2.37 -10.61
N ARG A 25 3.70 2.71 -9.32
CA ARG A 25 4.87 3.15 -8.57
C ARG A 25 4.92 2.35 -7.29
N GLU A 26 6.09 1.85 -6.95
CA GLU A 26 6.28 1.01 -5.77
C GLU A 26 7.41 1.54 -4.91
N VAL A 27 7.29 1.35 -3.61
CA VAL A 27 8.31 1.76 -2.66
C VAL A 27 8.47 0.72 -1.56
N SER A 28 9.71 0.35 -1.28
CA SER A 28 10.02 -0.54 -0.17
C SER A 28 10.03 0.27 1.13
N LEU A 29 9.17 -0.11 2.07
CA LEU A 29 9.05 0.52 3.38
C LEU A 29 9.41 -0.47 4.47
N SER A 30 10.38 -0.09 5.31
CA SER A 30 10.61 -0.74 6.59
C SER A 30 9.65 -0.16 7.63
N TYR A 31 8.94 -1.00 8.35
CA TYR A 31 8.04 -0.57 9.43
C TYR A 31 8.05 -1.58 10.59
N THR A 32 7.64 -1.09 11.75
CA THR A 32 7.54 -1.87 12.97
C THR A 32 6.25 -1.53 13.69
N PHE A 33 5.57 -2.52 14.26
CA PHE A 33 4.48 -2.33 15.20
C PHE A 33 4.42 -3.53 16.13
N ASP A 34 4.15 -3.32 17.43
CA ASP A 34 3.98 -4.40 18.42
C ASP A 34 5.02 -5.55 18.34
N GLY A 35 6.31 -5.20 18.24
CA GLY A 35 7.40 -6.18 18.10
C GLY A 35 7.53 -6.85 16.72
N PHE A 36 6.55 -6.69 15.83
CA PHE A 36 6.65 -7.07 14.43
C PHE A 36 7.54 -6.08 13.66
N ARG A 37 8.42 -6.60 12.80
CA ARG A 37 9.27 -5.81 11.90
C ARG A 37 9.23 -6.41 10.51
N SER A 38 8.96 -5.58 9.51
CA SER A 38 8.99 -6.02 8.12
C SER A 38 9.54 -4.95 7.19
N ASN A 39 9.89 -5.40 5.98
CA ASN A 39 10.16 -4.55 4.83
C ASN A 39 9.33 -5.10 3.66
N ASP A 40 8.36 -4.33 3.19
CA ASP A 40 7.47 -4.73 2.10
C ASP A 40 7.38 -3.64 1.04
N ASP A 41 7.00 -4.04 -0.17
CA ASP A 41 6.75 -3.13 -1.27
C ASP A 41 5.29 -2.64 -1.25
N PHE A 42 5.13 -1.31 -1.30
CA PHE A 42 3.85 -0.63 -1.28
C PHE A 42 3.58 0.06 -2.61
N LEU A 43 2.34 0.00 -3.09
CA LEU A 43 1.88 0.82 -4.19
C LEU A 43 1.78 2.28 -3.73
N VAL A 44 2.43 3.19 -4.47
CA VAL A 44 2.33 4.63 -4.23
C VAL A 44 1.11 5.16 -4.97
N ILE A 45 0.13 5.62 -4.21
CA ILE A 45 -1.07 6.27 -4.71
C ILE A 45 -1.25 7.62 -4.01
N GLU A 46 -1.71 8.61 -4.76
CA GLU A 46 -2.10 9.89 -4.19
C GLU A 46 -3.49 9.74 -3.57
N ILE A 47 -3.52 9.58 -2.25
CA ILE A 47 -4.73 9.54 -1.44
C ILE A 47 -4.94 10.88 -0.75
N ASN A 48 -6.18 11.16 -0.39
CA ASN A 48 -6.44 12.30 0.51
C ASN A 48 -5.60 12.11 1.79
N TYR A 49 -5.16 13.23 2.39
CA TYR A 49 -4.23 13.28 3.53
C TYR A 49 -4.74 12.61 4.83
N ALA A 50 -5.76 11.75 4.76
CA ALA A 50 -6.31 11.03 5.90
C ALA A 50 -5.40 9.89 6.36
N PHE A 51 -4.58 9.32 5.48
CA PHE A 51 -3.72 8.18 5.80
C PHE A 51 -2.35 8.31 5.15
N ASP A 52 -1.29 7.94 5.88
CA ASP A 52 0.07 7.86 5.35
C ASP A 52 0.37 6.50 4.68
N CYS A 53 -0.30 5.42 5.11
CA CYS A 53 -0.11 4.07 4.62
C CYS A 53 -1.35 3.19 4.90
N ILE A 54 -1.66 2.26 3.98
CA ILE A 54 -2.77 1.30 4.12
C ILE A 54 -2.23 -0.12 3.96
N LEU A 55 -2.40 -0.95 4.98
CA LEU A 55 -2.14 -2.40 4.90
C LEU A 55 -3.35 -3.10 4.29
N GLY A 56 -3.27 -3.38 2.99
CA GLY A 56 -4.35 -4.01 2.24
C GLY A 56 -4.48 -5.52 2.44
N ILE A 57 -5.40 -6.12 1.67
CA ILE A 57 -5.64 -7.57 1.65
C ILE A 57 -4.37 -8.41 1.36
N PRO A 58 -3.49 -8.04 0.42
CA PRO A 58 -2.27 -8.82 0.17
C PRO A 58 -1.36 -8.93 1.39
N TRP A 59 -1.27 -7.86 2.18
CA TRP A 59 -0.52 -7.86 3.43
C TRP A 59 -1.15 -8.80 4.46
N ARG A 60 -2.48 -8.72 4.63
CA ARG A 60 -3.23 -9.61 5.53
C ARG A 60 -3.12 -11.08 5.13
N ALA A 61 -3.18 -11.39 3.84
CA ALA A 61 -3.02 -12.77 3.36
C ALA A 61 -1.61 -13.31 3.64
N ARG A 62 -0.59 -12.45 3.59
CA ARG A 62 0.81 -12.83 3.84
C ARG A 62 1.11 -13.08 5.32
N TYR A 63 0.66 -12.18 6.18
CA TYR A 63 1.05 -12.19 7.61
C TYR A 63 -0.04 -12.70 8.55
N GLN A 64 -1.27 -12.89 8.07
CA GLN A 64 -2.41 -13.43 8.82
C GLN A 64 -2.53 -12.83 10.24
N PRO A 65 -2.61 -11.49 10.35
CA PRO A 65 -2.77 -10.83 11.65
C PRO A 65 -4.08 -11.28 12.31
N GLU A 66 -4.05 -11.39 13.64
CA GLU A 66 -5.24 -11.56 14.45
C GLU A 66 -6.03 -10.25 14.52
N ILE A 67 -7.36 -10.34 14.40
CA ILE A 67 -8.28 -9.21 14.55
C ILE A 67 -9.35 -9.71 15.54
N ASP A 68 -9.38 -9.11 16.73
CA ASP A 68 -10.42 -9.30 17.75
C ASP A 68 -11.52 -8.23 17.60
#